data_AF-U1PKT8-F1
#
_entry.id   AF-U1PKT8-F1
#
_cell.length_a   1.000
_cell.length_b   1.000
_cell.length_c   1.000
_cell.angle_alpha   90.00
_cell.angle_beta   90.00
_cell.angle_gamma   90.00
#
_symmetry.space_group_name_H-M   'P 1'
#
loop_
_entity.id
_entity.type
_entity.pdbx_description
1 polymer ?
#
loop_
_entity_poly.entity_id
_entity_poly.type
_entity_poly.pdbx_seq_one_letter_code
_entity_poly.pdbx_strand_id
1 'polypeptide(L)'
;MSDVISGLEGDLRSNGINVEAIEITDTLVSVVYLTAFPGKSVNHQEMGRALQTFIDAIEIDEWDPARVEATVLRHADDVQGTWYVNAEWFNQYQNYNIDGTEFSTCVINTLDATEPEPAVDLLASDDSQTTTDTPAKSNDEESK
;
A
#
# COMPACT_ATOMS: atom_id res chain seq x y z
N MET A 1 -14.14 -15.79 17.04
CA MET A 1 -13.37 -15.20 15.92
C MET A 1 -14.21 -14.31 15.04
N SER A 2 -15.37 -14.76 14.52
CA SER A 2 -16.21 -13.91 13.65
C SER A 2 -16.69 -12.61 14.30
N ASP A 3 -16.99 -12.62 15.61
CA ASP A 3 -17.33 -11.39 16.35
C ASP A 3 -16.14 -10.42 16.45
N VAL A 4 -14.94 -10.91 16.77
CA VAL A 4 -13.70 -10.10 16.82
C VAL A 4 -13.37 -9.49 15.46
N ILE A 5 -13.53 -10.28 14.38
CA ILE A 5 -13.34 -9.80 13.01
C ILE A 5 -14.31 -8.66 12.72
N SER A 6 -15.61 -8.86 12.99
CA SER A 6 -16.65 -7.87 12.71
C SER A 6 -16.48 -6.59 13.54
N GLY A 7 -15.99 -6.71 14.78
CA GLY A 7 -15.67 -5.58 15.67
C GLY A 7 -14.53 -4.74 15.09
N LEU A 8 -13.36 -5.37 14.88
CA LEU A 8 -12.18 -4.68 14.31
C LEU A 8 -12.47 -4.08 12.93
N GLU A 9 -13.20 -4.79 12.07
CA GLU A 9 -13.61 -4.28 10.76
C GLU A 9 -14.51 -3.05 10.89
N GLY A 10 -15.44 -3.07 11.84
CA GLY A 10 -16.32 -1.95 12.16
C GLY A 10 -15.57 -0.74 12.69
N ASP A 11 -14.60 -0.94 13.57
CA ASP A 11 -13.79 0.11 14.16
C ASP A 11 -12.83 0.73 13.15
N LEU A 12 -12.22 -0.08 12.29
CA LEU A 12 -11.37 0.38 11.20
C LEU A 12 -12.16 1.30 10.27
N ARG A 13 -13.38 0.87 9.87
CA ARG A 13 -14.26 1.70 9.05
C ARG A 13 -14.72 2.97 9.76
N SER A 14 -15.01 2.89 11.05
CA SER A 14 -15.37 4.05 11.87
C SER A 14 -14.23 5.06 11.97
N ASN A 15 -12.98 4.59 11.90
CA ASN A 15 -11.77 5.42 11.87
C ASN A 15 -11.37 5.88 10.45
N GLY A 16 -12.26 5.69 9.47
CA GLY A 16 -12.08 6.17 8.10
C GLY A 16 -11.18 5.30 7.24
N ILE A 17 -10.95 4.04 7.61
CA ILE A 17 -10.24 3.06 6.78
C ILE A 17 -11.26 2.31 5.91
N ASN A 18 -11.09 2.36 4.58
CA ASN A 18 -11.97 1.60 3.69
C ASN A 18 -11.53 0.13 3.59
N VAL A 19 -11.97 -0.69 4.54
CA VAL A 19 -11.61 -2.12 4.61
C VAL A 19 -12.31 -2.90 3.50
N GLU A 20 -11.51 -3.59 2.68
CA GLU A 20 -11.95 -4.50 1.62
C GLU A 20 -12.02 -5.94 2.14
N ALA A 21 -11.03 -6.36 2.92
CA ALA A 21 -10.99 -7.68 3.54
C ALA A 21 -10.23 -7.64 4.86
N ILE A 22 -10.63 -8.51 5.78
CA ILE A 22 -9.92 -8.77 7.02
C ILE A 22 -9.99 -10.25 7.34
N GLU A 23 -8.84 -10.83 7.70
CA GLU A 23 -8.71 -12.21 8.12
C GLU A 23 -7.95 -12.26 9.43
N ILE A 24 -8.46 -13.00 10.41
CA ILE A 24 -7.84 -13.15 11.72
C ILE A 24 -7.58 -14.63 11.99
N THR A 25 -6.34 -14.92 12.35
CA THR A 25 -5.88 -16.22 12.87
C THR A 25 -5.38 -16.04 14.29
N ASP A 26 -4.94 -17.14 14.93
CA ASP A 26 -4.42 -17.09 16.31
C ASP A 26 -3.17 -16.19 16.47
N THR A 27 -2.40 -15.97 15.40
CA THR A 27 -1.10 -15.26 15.47
C THR A 27 -0.92 -14.14 14.44
N LEU A 28 -1.84 -14.02 13.49
CA LEU A 28 -1.75 -13.09 12.37
C LEU A 28 -3.13 -12.51 12.05
N VAL A 29 -3.16 -11.19 11.87
CA VAL A 29 -4.27 -10.43 11.31
C VAL A 29 -3.84 -9.89 9.96
N SER A 30 -4.56 -10.24 8.89
CA SER A 30 -4.36 -9.68 7.56
C SER A 30 -5.47 -8.69 7.26
N VAL A 31 -5.13 -7.47 6.85
CA VAL A 31 -6.10 -6.43 6.46
C VAL A 31 -5.78 -5.94 5.07
N VAL A 32 -6.80 -5.83 4.24
CA VAL A 32 -6.72 -5.19 2.93
C VAL A 32 -7.63 -3.97 2.96
N TYR A 33 -7.09 -2.80 2.64
CA TYR A 33 -7.86 -1.57 2.62
C TYR A 33 -7.53 -0.70 1.41
N LEU A 34 -8.54 0.00 0.90
CA LEU A 34 -8.40 0.95 -0.18
C LEU A 34 -7.99 2.32 0.39
N THR A 35 -6.91 2.90 -0.13
CA THR A 35 -6.53 4.25 0.25
C THR A 35 -7.41 5.29 -0.43
N ALA A 36 -7.81 6.32 0.30
CA ALA A 36 -8.50 7.47 -0.26
C ALA A 36 -7.53 8.54 -0.81
N PHE A 37 -6.22 8.34 -0.67
CA PHE A 37 -5.23 9.36 -1.01
C PHE A 37 -4.69 9.18 -2.44
N PRO A 38 -4.69 10.24 -3.27
CA PRO A 38 -4.20 10.18 -4.65
C PRO A 38 -2.66 10.13 -4.76
N GLY A 39 -1.96 9.89 -3.64
CA GLY A 39 -0.51 9.88 -3.58
C GLY A 39 0.10 8.65 -4.26
N LYS A 40 1.36 8.74 -4.67
CA LYS A 40 2.12 7.60 -5.21
C LYS A 40 2.64 6.66 -4.13
N SER A 41 2.73 7.11 -2.88
CA SER A 41 3.18 6.35 -1.72
C SER A 41 2.05 6.15 -0.71
N VAL A 42 2.13 5.07 0.08
CA VAL A 42 1.20 4.81 1.18
C VAL A 42 1.19 6.00 2.14
N ASN A 43 0.00 6.42 2.58
CA ASN A 43 -0.14 7.55 3.49
C ASN A 43 0.13 7.12 4.94
N HIS A 44 1.18 7.68 5.55
CA HIS A 44 1.55 7.34 6.93
C HIS A 44 0.51 7.78 7.98
N GLN A 45 -0.28 8.82 7.72
CA GLN A 45 -1.39 9.21 8.60
C GLN A 45 -2.53 8.19 8.55
N GLU A 46 -2.75 7.56 7.40
CA GLU A 46 -3.73 6.48 7.25
C GLU A 46 -3.27 5.22 7.99
N MET A 47 -1.98 4.89 7.88
CA MET A 47 -1.37 3.83 8.69
C MET A 47 -1.55 4.11 10.18
N GLY A 48 -1.29 5.34 10.63
CA GLY A 48 -1.48 5.74 12.03
C GLY A 48 -2.92 5.58 12.51
N ARG A 49 -3.92 5.94 11.69
CA ARG A 49 -5.33 5.71 12.02
C ARG A 49 -5.64 4.22 12.14
N ALA A 50 -5.21 3.40 11.18
CA ALA A 50 -5.40 1.95 11.26
C ALA A 50 -4.77 1.36 12.54
N LEU A 51 -3.55 1.78 12.87
CA LEU A 51 -2.85 1.36 14.09
C LEU A 51 -3.58 1.77 15.37
N GLN A 52 -4.14 2.99 15.41
CA GLN A 52 -4.89 3.47 16.57
C GLN A 52 -6.07 2.55 16.87
N THR A 53 -6.77 2.06 15.85
CA THR A 53 -7.87 1.10 16.03
C THR A 53 -7.42 -0.18 16.74
N PHE A 54 -6.27 -0.74 16.37
CA PHE A 54 -5.74 -1.92 17.05
C PHE A 54 -5.31 -1.63 18.49
N ILE A 55 -4.72 -0.44 18.74
CA ILE A 55 -4.36 -0.02 20.09
C ILE A 55 -5.61 0.10 20.96
N ASP A 56 -6.65 0.78 20.47
CA ASP A 56 -7.91 0.97 21.19
C ASP A 56 -8.57 -0.39 21.52
N ALA A 57 -8.57 -1.33 20.57
CA ALA A 57 -9.10 -2.68 20.77
C ALA A 57 -8.34 -3.49 21.83
N ILE A 58 -7.01 -3.33 21.92
CA ILE A 58 -6.20 -3.94 22.99
C ILE A 58 -6.51 -3.29 24.33
N GLU A 59 -6.64 -1.96 24.39
CA GLU A 59 -6.89 -1.23 25.64
C GLU A 59 -8.21 -1.61 26.31
N ILE A 60 -9.21 -2.02 25.53
CA ILE A 60 -10.51 -2.47 26.03
C ILE A 60 -10.64 -4.00 26.14
N ASP A 61 -9.54 -4.74 25.95
CA ASP A 61 -9.48 -6.20 26.04
C ASP A 61 -10.43 -6.91 25.04
N GLU A 62 -10.66 -6.29 23.87
CA GLU A 62 -11.51 -6.85 22.80
C GLU A 62 -10.70 -7.74 21.83
N TRP A 63 -9.38 -7.52 21.77
CA TRP A 63 -8.46 -8.28 20.93
C TRP A 63 -7.07 -8.46 21.56
N ASP A 64 -6.54 -9.68 21.45
CA ASP A 64 -5.19 -10.01 21.89
C ASP A 64 -4.13 -9.55 20.86
N PRO A 65 -3.02 -8.92 21.29
CA PRO A 65 -1.99 -8.44 20.38
C PRO A 65 -1.38 -9.57 19.52
N ALA A 66 -1.60 -9.49 18.20
CA ALA A 66 -0.98 -10.38 17.22
C ALA A 66 -0.24 -9.58 16.13
N ARG A 67 0.52 -10.28 15.26
CA ARG A 67 1.14 -9.63 14.10
C ARG A 67 0.02 -9.14 13.18
N VAL A 68 0.09 -7.88 12.76
CA VAL A 68 -0.85 -7.34 11.77
C VAL A 68 -0.07 -7.09 10.49
N GLU A 69 -0.57 -7.62 9.38
CA GLU A 69 -0.10 -7.35 8.03
C GLU A 69 -1.20 -6.61 7.28
N ALA A 70 -0.84 -5.48 6.68
CA ALA A 70 -1.79 -4.67 5.97
C ALA A 70 -1.34 -4.42 4.53
N THR A 71 -2.29 -4.59 3.61
CA THR A 71 -2.13 -4.33 2.19
C THR A 71 -2.94 -3.11 1.81
N VAL A 72 -2.28 -2.13 1.21
CA VAL A 72 -2.89 -0.87 0.79
C VAL A 72 -3.15 -0.93 -0.71
N LEU A 73 -4.41 -0.76 -1.10
CA LEU A 73 -4.84 -0.75 -2.50
C LEU A 73 -5.10 0.68 -2.99
N ARG A 74 -4.64 1.01 -4.19
CA ARG A 74 -4.98 2.27 -4.88
C ARG A 74 -6.33 2.20 -5.59
N HIS A 75 -6.64 1.03 -6.14
CA HIS A 75 -7.96 0.66 -6.68
C HIS A 75 -8.11 -0.88 -6.59
N ALA A 76 -9.31 -1.39 -6.87
CA ALA A 76 -9.54 -2.84 -6.91
C ALA A 76 -8.49 -3.47 -7.84
N ASP A 77 -7.62 -4.29 -7.25
CA ASP A 77 -6.49 -5.01 -7.88
C ASP A 77 -5.15 -4.25 -8.08
N ASP A 78 -5.00 -3.00 -7.63
CA ASP A 78 -3.71 -2.27 -7.68
C ASP A 78 -3.13 -2.08 -6.27
N VAL A 79 -2.13 -2.91 -5.93
CA VAL A 79 -1.42 -2.83 -4.65
C VAL A 79 -0.43 -1.67 -4.67
N GLN A 80 -0.63 -0.74 -3.74
CA GLN A 80 0.26 0.40 -3.55
C GLN A 80 1.42 0.09 -2.60
N GLY A 81 1.21 -0.82 -1.66
CA GLY A 81 2.26 -1.29 -0.76
C GLY A 81 1.71 -2.14 0.37
N THR A 82 2.63 -2.76 1.09
CA THR A 82 2.33 -3.61 2.24
C THR A 82 3.16 -3.16 3.44
N TRP A 83 2.58 -3.21 4.63
CA TRP A 83 3.30 -2.92 5.87
C TRP A 83 2.88 -3.92 6.95
N TYR A 84 3.69 -4.04 8.00
CA TYR A 84 3.36 -4.93 9.11
C TYR A 84 3.74 -4.33 10.46
N VAL A 85 3.07 -4.80 11.50
CA VAL A 85 3.42 -4.52 12.89
C VAL A 85 3.53 -5.83 13.64
N ASN A 86 4.59 -5.99 14.42
CA ASN A 86 4.77 -7.16 15.26
C ASN A 86 3.94 -7.06 16.54
N ALA A 87 3.42 -8.20 17.00
CA ALA A 87 2.74 -8.32 18.29
C ALA A 87 3.56 -7.74 19.45
N GLU A 88 4.88 -7.95 19.43
CA GLU A 88 5.81 -7.47 20.45
C GLU A 88 5.83 -5.93 20.55
N TRP A 89 5.60 -5.21 19.45
CA TRP A 89 5.60 -3.74 19.48
C TRP A 89 4.36 -3.20 20.17
N PHE A 90 3.21 -3.84 20.00
CA PHE A 90 2.01 -3.52 20.80
C PHE A 90 2.27 -3.74 22.29
N ASN A 91 2.90 -4.88 22.64
CA ASN A 91 3.27 -5.17 24.03
C ASN A 91 4.25 -4.14 24.59
N GLN A 92 5.25 -3.72 23.82
CA GLN A 92 6.19 -2.68 24.25
C GLN A 92 5.50 -1.32 24.45
N TYR A 93 4.55 -0.97 23.57
CA TYR A 93 3.78 0.27 23.70
C TYR A 93 2.88 0.25 24.96
N GLN A 94 2.15 -0.85 25.19
CA GLN A 94 1.30 -1.04 26.37
C GLN A 94 2.10 -1.01 27.69
N ASN A 95 3.33 -1.54 27.68
CA ASN A 95 4.23 -1.50 28.83
C ASN A 95 4.97 -0.16 28.99
N TYR A 96 4.69 0.83 28.13
CA TYR A 96 5.38 2.12 28.09
C TYR A 96 6.90 2.00 27.85
N ASN A 97 7.34 0.93 27.20
CA ASN A 97 8.74 0.73 26.82
C ASN A 97 9.13 1.57 25.59
N ILE A 98 8.17 1.82 24.71
CA ILE A 98 8.30 2.69 23.54
C ILE A 98 7.13 3.67 23.53
N ASP A 99 7.37 4.88 23.04
CA ASP A 99 6.30 5.87 22.85
C ASP A 99 5.59 5.71 21.48
N GLY A 100 4.53 6.50 21.27
CA GLY A 100 3.72 6.41 20.03
C GLY A 100 4.49 6.82 18.77
N THR A 101 5.51 7.67 18.93
CA THR A 101 6.37 8.10 17.83
C THR A 101 7.33 6.97 17.44
N GLU A 102 7.95 6.33 18.44
CA GLU A 102 8.82 5.16 18.24
C GLU A 102 8.04 4.00 17.62
N PHE A 103 6.84 3.71 18.14
CA PHE A 103 5.96 2.68 17.59
C PHE A 103 5.61 2.96 16.13
N SER A 104 5.16 4.18 15.81
CA SER A 104 4.85 4.56 14.42
C SER A 104 6.07 4.45 13.50
N THR A 105 7.25 4.84 14.00
CA THR A 105 8.50 4.75 13.24
C THR A 105 8.88 3.30 12.94
N CYS A 106 8.73 2.40 13.90
CA CYS A 106 8.93 0.96 13.69
C CYS A 106 8.04 0.44 12.57
N VAL A 107 6.75 0.79 12.57
CA VAL A 107 5.80 0.34 11.53
C VAL A 107 6.12 0.94 10.17
N ILE A 108 6.42 2.24 10.09
CA ILE A 108 6.79 2.90 8.83
C ILE A 108 8.02 2.24 8.20
N ASN A 109 9.00 1.82 9.01
CA ASN A 109 10.19 1.12 8.52
C ASN A 109 9.92 -0.27 7.94
N THR A 110 8.72 -0.82 8.14
CA THR A 110 8.29 -2.09 7.51
C THR A 110 7.61 -1.92 6.17
N LEU A 111 7.29 -0.68 5.79
CA LEU A 111 6.56 -0.38 4.57
C LEU A 111 7.38 -0.81 3.35
N ASP A 112 6.85 -1.78 2.62
CA ASP A 112 7.33 -2.20 1.32
C ASP A 112 6.41 -1.59 0.26
N ALA A 113 6.90 -0.57 -0.44
CA ALA A 113 6.14 0.14 -1.46
C ALA A 113 6.29 -0.55 -2.81
N THR A 114 5.18 -0.93 -3.43
CA THR A 114 5.20 -1.40 -4.81
C THR A 114 5.42 -0.19 -5.72
N GLU A 115 6.48 -0.23 -6.55
CA GLU A 115 6.70 0.82 -7.54
C GLU A 115 5.44 0.91 -8.42
N PRO A 116 4.86 2.12 -8.62
CA PRO A 116 3.73 2.25 -9.52
C PRO A 116 4.16 1.75 -10.89
N GLU A 117 3.43 0.78 -11.46
CA GLU A 117 3.64 0.41 -12.85
C GLU A 117 3.60 1.70 -13.67
N PRO A 118 4.62 1.99 -14.51
CA PRO A 118 4.61 3.19 -15.31
C PRO A 118 3.35 3.14 -16.15
N ALA A 119 2.47 4.13 -15.96
CA ALA A 119 1.28 4.29 -16.78
C ALA A 119 1.73 4.12 -18.22
N VAL A 120 1.28 3.03 -18.87
CA VAL A 120 1.58 2.78 -20.27
C VAL A 120 1.07 3.99 -21.02
N ASP A 121 1.99 4.84 -21.46
CA ASP A 121 1.68 5.99 -22.27
C ASP A 121 1.23 5.46 -23.63
N LEU A 122 -0.07 5.14 -23.74
CA LEU A 122 -0.70 4.64 -24.95
C LEU A 122 -0.80 5.72 -26.05
N LEU A 123 -0.12 6.86 -25.90
CA LEU A 123 -0.08 7.95 -26.90
C LEU A 123 1.10 7.87 -27.88
N ALA A 124 1.81 6.75 -27.97
CA ALA A 124 2.80 6.52 -29.02
C ALA A 124 2.38 5.41 -29.99
N SER A 125 1.23 5.57 -30.65
CA SER A 125 0.83 4.72 -31.79
C SER A 125 -0.10 5.47 -32.75
N ASP A 126 0.39 6.55 -33.36
CA ASP A 126 -0.11 7.13 -34.63
C ASP A 126 0.93 8.20 -35.01
N ASP A 127 1.65 8.21 -36.13
CA ASP A 127 1.29 7.91 -37.50
C ASP A 127 2.58 7.50 -38.26
N SER A 128 2.56 6.33 -38.87
CA SER A 128 3.48 5.99 -39.96
C SER A 128 2.66 5.94 -41.23
N GLN A 129 2.63 7.04 -42.00
CA GLN A 129 2.71 7.02 -43.46
C GLN A 129 2.78 8.44 -44.05
N THR A 130 3.86 8.74 -44.77
CA THR A 130 3.74 9.24 -46.16
C THR A 130 5.03 8.92 -46.91
N THR A 131 4.86 7.97 -47.81
CA THR A 131 5.69 7.71 -48.98
C THR A 131 5.92 8.98 -49.78
N THR A 132 7.17 9.31 -50.09
CA THR A 132 7.47 9.98 -51.37
C THR A 132 8.45 9.15 -52.17
N ASP A 133 7.89 8.71 -53.29
CA ASP A 133 8.48 7.99 -54.40
C ASP A 133 9.62 8.81 -55.06
N THR A 134 10.56 8.05 -55.59
CA THR A 134 11.88 8.32 -56.23
C THR A 134 11.71 8.98 -57.63
N PRO A 135 12.69 9.27 -58.54
CA PRO A 135 14.19 9.37 -58.56
C PRO A 135 14.79 10.63 -59.26
N ALA A 136 16.12 10.85 -59.15
CA ALA A 136 17.07 11.14 -60.26
C ALA A 136 18.50 11.41 -59.71
N LYS A 137 19.47 10.48 -59.78
CA LYS A 137 20.39 10.09 -60.88
C LYS A 137 21.66 10.96 -61.02
N SER A 138 22.81 10.27 -60.85
CA SER A 138 24.17 10.44 -61.42
C SER A 138 25.23 10.42 -60.30
N ASN A 139 25.96 9.32 -60.06
CA ASN A 139 27.15 8.83 -60.80
C ASN A 139 28.14 9.99 -61.07
N ASP A 140 29.44 9.94 -60.75
CA ASP A 140 30.37 8.80 -60.62
C ASP A 140 31.72 9.33 -60.07
N GLU A 141 32.48 8.45 -59.41
CA GLU A 141 33.96 8.21 -59.49
C GLU A 141 34.95 9.40 -59.61
N GLU A 142 35.91 9.56 -58.69
CA GLU A 142 37.19 8.82 -58.49
C GLU A 142 38.41 9.57 -59.06
N SER A 143 39.43 9.71 -58.20
CA SER A 143 40.86 9.93 -58.42
C SER A 143 41.39 10.58 -59.71
N LYS A 144 42.10 11.70 -59.54
CA LYS A 144 43.54 11.76 -59.85
C LYS A 144 44.25 12.89 -59.12
#